data_AF-A0A916Y4X0-F1
#
_entry.id   AF-A0A916Y4X0-F1
#
_cell.length_a   1.000
_cell.length_b   1.000
_cell.length_c   1.000
_cell.angle_alpha   90.00
_cell.angle_beta   90.00
_cell.angle_gamma   90.00
#
_symmetry.space_group_name_H-M   'P 1'
#
loop_
_entity.id
_entity.type
_entity.pdbx_description
1 polymer ?
#
loop_
_entity_poly.entity_id
_entity_poly.type
_entity_poly.pdbx_seq_one_letter_code
_entity_poly.pdbx_strand_id
1 'polypeptide(L)' 'MQKSTPTSIPDLIARWPTIAQFSVDVGCGYEAARQMRRRGSIAPEHWYRVVSACKKRDIQGVSFEWLASQRSEMAA' A
#
# COMPACT_ATOMS: atom_id res chain seq x y z
N MET A 1 16.02 -13.05 1.47
CA MET A 1 14.67 -12.95 2.09
C MET A 1 13.68 -12.74 0.95
N GLN A 2 12.79 -13.69 0.68
CA GLN A 2 11.76 -13.52 -0.34
C GLN A 2 10.76 -12.46 0.15
N LYS A 3 10.52 -11.42 -0.65
CA LYS A 3 9.45 -10.45 -0.37
C LYS A 3 8.15 -11.04 -0.86
N SER A 4 7.52 -11.83 0.01
CA SER A 4 6.21 -12.44 -0.24
C SER A 4 5.15 -11.38 -0.52
N THR A 5 4.16 -11.74 -1.33
CA THR A 5 2.97 -10.93 -1.57
C THR A 5 2.32 -10.54 -0.24
N PRO A 6 2.03 -9.24 -0.01
CA PRO A 6 1.35 -8.81 1.20
C PRO A 6 -0.08 -9.35 1.24
N THR A 7 -0.55 -9.66 2.45
CA THR A 7 -1.90 -10.21 2.66
C THR A 7 -2.96 -9.15 2.92
N SER A 8 -2.54 -7.92 3.24
CA SER A 8 -3.45 -6.80 3.52
C SER A 8 -2.79 -5.44 3.27
N ILE A 9 -3.58 -4.36 3.19
CA ILE A 9 -3.02 -2.99 3.10
C ILE A 9 -2.14 -2.61 4.32
N PRO A 10 -2.50 -2.91 5.58
CA PRO A 10 -1.60 -2.67 6.70
C PRO A 10 -0.29 -3.44 6.58
N ASP A 11 -0.31 -4.71 6.15
CA ASP A 11 0.89 -5.52 5.91
C ASP A 11 1.76 -4.95 4.78
N LEU A 12 1.13 -4.46 3.71
CA LEU A 12 1.82 -3.75 2.65
C LEU A 12 2.54 -2.50 3.20
N ILE A 13 1.84 -1.64 3.94
CA ILE A 13 2.44 -0.40 4.49
C ILE A 13 3.55 -0.73 5.50
N ALA A 14 3.47 -1.85 6.21
CA ALA A 14 4.52 -2.33 7.12
C ALA A 14 5.83 -2.75 6.42
N ARG A 15 5.86 -2.84 5.07
CA ARG A 15 7.10 -3.06 4.30
C ARG A 15 8.02 -1.85 4.26
N TRP A 16 7.56 -0.71 4.77
CA TRP A 16 8.38 0.46 5.03
C TRP A 16 8.81 0.49 6.50
N PRO A 17 10.05 0.92 6.80
CA PRO A 17 10.51 1.07 8.19
C PRO A 17 9.61 1.98 9.02
N THR A 18 9.05 3.02 8.39
CA THR A 18 8.12 3.94 9.02
C THR A 18 7.02 4.34 8.03
N ILE A 19 5.86 4.72 8.58
CA ILE A 19 4.75 5.24 7.77
C ILE A 19 5.11 6.59 7.11
N ALA A 20 6.02 7.36 7.72
CA ALA A 20 6.55 8.57 7.12
C ALA A 20 7.31 8.26 5.82
N GLN A 21 8.16 7.23 5.82
CA GLN A 21 8.87 6.77 4.63
C GLN A 21 7.90 6.34 3.52
N PHE A 22 6.85 5.58 3.87
CA PHE A 22 5.79 5.23 2.92
C PHE A 22 5.12 6.47 2.33
N SER A 23 4.78 7.45 3.17
CA SER A 23 4.10 8.67 2.74
C SER A 23 4.96 9.52 1.78
N VAL A 24 6.28 9.50 1.94
CA VAL A 24 7.25 10.16 1.05
C VAL A 24 7.37 9.41 -0.27
N ASP A 25 7.56 8.09 -0.22
CA ASP A 25 7.72 7.25 -1.42
C ASP A 25 6.46 7.29 -2.33
N VAL A 26 5.27 7.35 -1.72
CA VAL A 26 3.98 7.42 -2.42
C VAL A 26 3.54 8.86 -2.70
N GLY A 27 4.07 9.83 -1.98
CA GLY A 27 3.69 11.25 -2.10
C GLY A 27 2.22 11.51 -1.78
N CYS A 28 1.65 10.81 -0.79
CA CYS A 28 0.26 10.99 -0.35
C CYS A 28 0.10 11.89 0.89
N GLY A 29 1.20 12.20 1.58
CA GLY A 29 1.17 12.91 2.86
C GLY A 29 0.95 11.98 4.06
N TYR A 30 1.48 12.38 5.21
CA TYR A 30 1.55 11.53 6.41
C TYR A 30 0.17 11.13 6.95
N GLU A 31 -0.76 12.08 7.03
CA GLU A 31 -2.11 11.80 7.54
C GLU A 31 -2.91 10.91 6.60
N ALA A 32 -2.76 11.09 5.28
CA ALA A 32 -3.38 10.20 4.30
C ALA A 32 -2.84 8.77 4.44
N ALA A 33 -1.52 8.61 4.59
CA ALA A 33 -0.90 7.31 4.85
C ALA A 33 -1.44 6.65 6.14
N ARG A 34 -1.57 7.41 7.24
CA ARG A 34 -2.15 6.92 8.50
C ARG A 34 -3.59 6.47 8.33
N GLN A 35 -4.41 7.26 7.65
CA GLN A 35 -5.80 6.90 7.38
C GLN A 35 -5.89 5.66 6.51
N MET A 36 -5.10 5.56 5.44
CA MET A 36 -5.03 4.37 4.57
C MET A 36 -4.67 3.11 5.34
N ARG A 37 -3.67 3.18 6.23
CA ARG A 37 -3.30 2.06 7.08
C ARG A 37 -4.41 1.67 8.04
N ARG A 38 -5.04 2.65 8.70
CA ARG A 38 -6.11 2.40 9.67
C ARG A 38 -7.35 1.78 9.01
N ARG A 39 -7.72 2.27 7.82
CA ARG A 39 -8.93 1.83 7.11
C ARG A 39 -8.73 0.59 6.24
N GLY A 40 -7.51 0.07 6.14
CA GLY A 40 -7.22 -1.10 5.31
C GLY A 40 -7.41 -0.90 3.80
N SER A 41 -7.45 0.33 3.30
CA SER A 41 -7.63 0.61 1.86
C SER A 41 -6.84 1.83 1.40
N ILE A 42 -6.33 1.80 0.16
CA ILE A 42 -5.58 2.89 -0.45
C ILE A 42 -6.50 3.64 -1.43
N ALA A 43 -6.45 4.98 -1.41
CA ALA A 43 -7.28 5.76 -2.32
C ALA A 43 -6.81 5.56 -3.78
N PRO A 44 -7.71 5.42 -4.77
CA PRO A 44 -7.34 5.15 -6.16
C PRO A 44 -6.34 6.13 -6.75
N GLU A 45 -6.41 7.41 -6.37
CA GLU A 45 -5.46 8.43 -6.85
C GLU A 45 -3.99 8.12 -6.50
N HIS A 46 -3.74 7.26 -5.51
CA HIS A 46 -2.39 6.88 -5.10
C HIS A 46 -1.94 5.53 -5.63
N TRP A 47 -2.82 4.74 -6.26
CA TRP A 47 -2.51 3.35 -6.65
C TRP A 47 -1.29 3.26 -7.56
N TYR A 48 -1.19 4.12 -8.56
CA TYR A 48 -0.04 4.14 -9.47
C TYR A 48 1.27 4.32 -8.70
N ARG A 49 1.32 5.30 -7.79
CA ARG A 49 2.52 5.59 -6.99
C ARG A 49 2.85 4.47 -6.02
N VAL A 50 1.84 3.83 -5.44
CA VAL A 50 2.01 2.64 -4.58
C VAL A 50 2.62 1.48 -5.36
N VAL A 51 2.06 1.13 -6.52
CA VAL A 51 2.60 0.04 -7.36
C VAL A 51 4.05 0.37 -7.79
N SER A 52 4.32 1.62 -8.19
CA SER A 52 5.68 2.06 -8.52
C SER A 52 6.64 1.96 -7.32
N ALA A 53 6.21 2.35 -6.12
CA ALA A 53 7.03 2.25 -4.92
C ALA A 53 7.27 0.78 -4.51
N CYS A 54 6.28 -0.09 -4.68
CA CYS A 54 6.42 -1.53 -4.47
C CYS A 54 7.46 -2.13 -5.42
N LYS A 55 7.40 -1.80 -6.72
CA LYS A 55 8.39 -2.25 -7.72
C LYS A 55 9.81 -1.80 -7.36
N LYS A 56 10.00 -0.52 -6.98
CA LYS A 56 11.31 0.01 -6.55
C LYS A 56 11.85 -0.72 -5.32
N ARG A 57 10.96 -1.16 -4.43
CA ARG A 57 11.30 -1.89 -3.21
C ARG A 57 11.24 -3.41 -3.39
N ASP A 58 11.09 -3.93 -4.61
CA ASP A 58 10.99 -5.36 -4.89
C ASP A 58 9.90 -6.09 -4.07
N ILE A 59 8.80 -5.39 -3.76
CA ILE A 59 7.62 -5.97 -3.11
C ILE A 59 6.76 -6.61 -4.21
N GLN A 60 6.62 -7.92 -4.14
CA GLN A 60 5.94 -8.73 -5.15
C GLN A 60 4.42 -8.75 -4.92
N GLY A 61 3.67 -9.07 -5.99
CA GLY A 61 2.23 -9.36 -5.91
C GLY A 61 1.30 -8.15 -5.65
N VAL A 62 1.82 -6.92 -5.68
CA VAL A 62 1.01 -5.69 -5.57
C VAL A 62 0.70 -5.14 -6.96
N SER A 63 -0.53 -5.36 -7.42
CA SER A 63 -1.06 -4.82 -8.68
C SER A 63 -2.30 -3.94 -8.46
N PHE A 64 -2.82 -3.34 -9.52
CA PHE A 64 -4.08 -2.58 -9.44
C PHE A 64 -5.26 -3.48 -9.08
N GLU A 65 -5.30 -4.70 -9.61
CA GLU A 65 -6.31 -5.71 -9.32
C GLU A 65 -6.26 -6.13 -7.84
N TRP A 66 -5.06 -6.33 -7.30
CA TRP A 66 -4.89 -6.61 -5.88
C TRP A 66 -5.35 -5.42 -5.01
N LEU A 67 -4.99 -4.18 -5.37
CA LEU A 67 -5.47 -3.00 -4.64
C LEU A 67 -7.00 -2.83 -4.71
N ALA A 68 -7.60 -3.20 -5.84
CA ALA A 68 -9.05 -3.19 -6.02
C ALA A 68 -9.73 -4.27 -5.15
N SER A 69 -9.19 -5.49 -5.10
CA SER A 69 -9.76 -6.57 -4.28
C SER A 69 -9.76 -6.22 -2.78
N GLN A 70 -8.67 -5.61 -2.30
CA GLN A 70 -8.56 -5.15 -0.91
C GLN A 70 -9.61 -4.10 -0.52
N ARG A 71 -10.05 -3.29 -1.50
CA ARG A 71 -11.12 -2.30 -1.26
C ARG A 71 -12.51 -2.93 -1.29
N SER A 72 -12.72 -3.95 -2.11
CA SER A 72 -13.99 -4.68 -2.22
C SER A 72 -14.26 -5.59 -1.01
N GLU A 73 -13.23 -6.23 -0.47
CA GLU A 73 -13.33 -7.09 0.74
C GLU A 73 -13.75 -6.31 2.00
N MET A 74 -13.51 -5.00 2.04
CA MET A 74 -13.95 -4.11 3.13
C MET A 74 -15.41 -3.66 3.02
N ALA A 75 -16.07 -3.90 1.89
CA ALA A 75 -17.46 -3.49 1.63
C ALA A 75 -18.47 -4.64 1.75
N ALA A 76 -17.98 -5.87 2.01
CA ALA A 76 -18.77 -7.06 2.30
C ALA A 76 -18.84 -7.31 3.81
#